data_AF-A0A285SQH9-F1
#
_entry.id   AF-A0A285SQH9-F1
#
_cell.length_a   1.000
_cell.length_b   1.000
_cell.length_c   1.000
_cell.angle_alpha   90.00
_cell.angle_beta   90.00
_cell.angle_gamma   90.00
#
_symmetry.space_group_name_H-M   'P 1'
#
loop_
_entity.id
_entity.type
_entity.pdbx_description
1 polymer ?
#
loop_
_entity_poly.entity_id
_entity_poly.type
_entity_poly.pdbx_seq_one_letter_code
_entity_poly.pdbx_strand_id
1 'polypeptide(L)'
;MKSKGIVKRVKKPSFWGNHEEKVPLELKEWVLNQYFSQGWLYIYCDSSCSKLNHGMSVACTYVGNGSVMVTQQLVYSPADVCGKNVFGELKSVIFALLNFSKYIETAHKGVTIYSDLDDIEMLLSKQIVFKKIDTLKTVQNELIDLFVKMQTENPELTIEVKYLTRQFKKHNPFMKASHNASRRLLKRS
;
A
#
# COMPACT_ATOMS: atom_id res chain seq x y z
N MET A 1 -41.95 16.51 19.68
CA MET A 1 -40.67 17.21 19.96
C MET A 1 -39.83 17.22 18.69
N LYS A 2 -39.47 18.39 18.16
CA LYS A 2 -38.55 18.51 17.00
C LYS A 2 -37.12 18.57 17.54
N SER A 3 -36.35 17.49 17.42
CA SER A 3 -34.93 17.48 17.75
C SER A 3 -34.18 18.37 16.73
N LYS A 4 -33.74 19.55 17.16
CA LYS A 4 -32.81 20.38 16.39
C LYS A 4 -31.41 19.79 16.54
N GLY A 5 -31.07 18.82 15.70
CA GLY A 5 -29.68 18.37 15.57
C GLY A 5 -28.84 19.47 14.93
N ILE A 6 -27.85 19.98 15.66
CA ILE A 6 -26.83 20.87 15.08
C ILE A 6 -25.95 19.98 14.20
N VAL A 7 -26.18 20.02 12.88
CA VAL A 7 -25.27 19.42 11.91
C VAL A 7 -24.00 20.26 11.88
N LYS A 8 -23.04 19.97 12.77
CA LYS A 8 -21.68 20.48 12.61
C LYS A 8 -21.14 19.88 11.31
N ARG A 9 -21.01 20.71 10.27
CA ARG A 9 -20.24 20.35 9.07
C ARG A 9 -18.83 20.02 9.52
N VAL A 10 -18.50 18.74 9.63
CA VAL A 10 -17.12 18.28 9.82
C VAL A 10 -16.34 18.83 8.64
N LYS A 11 -15.31 19.64 8.93
CA LYS A 11 -14.47 20.23 7.90
C LYS A 11 -13.83 19.06 7.13
N LYS A 12 -14.04 19.00 5.81
CA LYS A 12 -13.41 17.96 4.98
C LYS A 12 -11.89 18.00 5.23
N PRO A 13 -11.22 16.85 5.40
CA PRO A 13 -9.77 16.83 5.55
C PRO A 13 -9.11 17.44 4.30
N SER A 14 -8.12 18.31 4.52
CA SER A 14 -7.33 18.89 3.42
C SER A 14 -6.03 18.10 3.27
N PHE A 15 -6.01 17.18 2.29
CA PHE A 15 -4.83 16.35 2.03
C PHE A 15 -3.76 17.03 1.18
N TRP A 16 -4.14 18.05 0.40
CA TRP A 16 -3.27 18.65 -0.62
C TRP A 16 -2.82 20.08 -0.29
N GLY A 17 -3.41 20.72 0.73
CA GLY A 17 -3.07 22.09 1.13
C GLY A 17 -3.08 23.04 -0.07
N ASN A 18 -2.01 23.82 -0.22
CA ASN A 18 -1.87 24.82 -1.29
C ASN A 18 -1.81 24.23 -2.72
N HIS A 19 -1.70 22.90 -2.86
CA HIS A 19 -1.67 22.24 -4.16
C HIS A 19 -3.04 21.73 -4.60
N GLU A 20 -4.08 21.90 -3.78
CA GLU A 20 -5.41 21.32 -4.02
C GLU A 20 -5.98 21.71 -5.39
N GLU A 21 -5.80 22.95 -5.86
CA GLU A 21 -6.27 23.41 -7.16
C GLU A 21 -5.64 22.67 -8.35
N LYS A 22 -4.44 22.11 -8.17
CA LYS A 22 -3.71 21.38 -9.22
C LYS A 22 -4.06 19.90 -9.29
N VAL A 23 -4.88 19.40 -8.36
CA VAL A 23 -5.24 18.00 -8.26
C VAL A 23 -6.54 17.74 -9.04
N PRO A 24 -6.55 16.77 -9.97
CA PRO A 24 -7.78 16.41 -10.70
C PRO A 24 -8.92 16.05 -9.75
N LEU A 25 -10.13 16.49 -10.07
CA LEU A 25 -11.32 16.26 -9.24
C LEU A 25 -11.56 14.75 -9.00
N GLU A 26 -11.42 13.94 -10.05
CA GLU A 26 -11.54 12.48 -10.00
C GLU A 26 -10.62 11.86 -8.93
N LEU A 27 -9.35 12.29 -8.87
CA LEU A 27 -8.41 11.80 -7.87
C LEU A 27 -8.81 12.23 -6.46
N LYS A 28 -9.35 13.45 -6.29
CA LYS A 28 -9.81 13.92 -4.98
C LYS A 28 -10.96 13.08 -4.46
N GLU A 29 -11.95 12.83 -5.31
CA GLU A 29 -13.11 12.01 -4.98
C GLU A 29 -12.69 10.58 -4.66
N TRP A 30 -11.80 10.00 -5.49
CA TRP A 30 -11.27 8.66 -5.25
C TRP A 30 -10.54 8.54 -3.91
N VAL A 31 -9.68 9.51 -3.55
CA VAL A 31 -8.99 9.56 -2.25
C VAL A 31 -9.97 9.71 -1.09
N LEU A 32 -10.99 10.58 -1.22
CA LEU A 32 -11.98 10.79 -0.17
C LEU A 32 -12.88 9.57 0.03
N ASN A 33 -13.27 8.89 -1.05
CA ASN A 33 -14.08 7.68 -1.00
C ASN A 33 -13.35 6.56 -0.25
N GLN A 34 -12.05 6.42 -0.47
CA GLN A 34 -11.24 5.45 0.27
C GLN A 34 -11.09 5.82 1.74
N TYR A 35 -10.79 7.10 2.02
CA TYR A 35 -10.63 7.58 3.38
C TYR A 35 -11.88 7.37 4.23
N PHE A 36 -13.07 7.64 3.68
CA PHE A 36 -14.34 7.45 4.39
C PHE A 36 -14.97 6.06 4.22
N SER A 37 -14.28 5.12 3.56
CA SER A 37 -14.82 3.76 3.40
C SER A 37 -14.89 3.04 4.73
N GLN A 38 -16.08 2.56 5.10
CA GLN A 38 -16.30 1.86 6.37
C GLN A 38 -16.20 0.33 6.23
N GLY A 39 -16.25 -0.18 5.01
CA GLY A 39 -16.22 -1.62 4.73
C GLY A 39 -14.96 -2.07 4.00
N TRP A 40 -14.01 -1.17 3.74
CA TRP A 40 -12.85 -1.46 2.91
C TRP A 40 -11.58 -0.80 3.44
N LEU A 41 -10.51 -1.58 3.49
CA LEU A 41 -9.18 -1.13 3.87
C LEU A 41 -8.34 -0.96 2.61
N TYR A 42 -7.79 0.24 2.40
CA TYR A 42 -6.90 0.53 1.28
C TYR A 42 -5.47 0.66 1.79
N ILE A 43 -4.54 -0.07 1.17
CA ILE A 43 -3.16 -0.15 1.63
C ILE A 43 -2.25 0.30 0.50
N TYR A 44 -1.39 1.28 0.77
CA TYR A 44 -0.43 1.81 -0.21
C TYR A 44 0.97 1.37 0.14
N CYS A 45 1.61 0.62 -0.74
CA CYS A 45 2.95 0.08 -0.50
C CYS A 45 3.99 0.93 -1.23
N ASP A 46 5.10 1.20 -0.55
CA ASP A 46 6.29 1.78 -1.17
C ASP A 46 7.54 1.12 -0.59
N SER A 47 8.62 1.15 -1.37
CA SER A 47 9.94 0.78 -0.88
C SER A 47 10.97 1.83 -1.27
N SER A 48 12.03 1.89 -0.50
CA SER A 48 13.20 2.69 -0.83
C SER A 48 14.44 1.84 -0.62
N CYS A 49 15.47 2.07 -1.45
CA CYS A 49 16.73 1.35 -1.42
C CYS A 49 17.89 2.34 -1.36
N SER A 50 18.87 2.09 -0.49
CA SER A 50 20.15 2.77 -0.48
C SER A 50 21.19 1.94 -1.24
N LYS A 51 21.75 2.53 -2.30
CA LYS A 51 22.86 1.90 -3.04
C LYS A 51 24.17 1.85 -2.24
N LEU A 52 24.33 2.71 -1.23
CA LEU A 52 25.57 2.84 -0.47
C LEU A 52 25.71 1.76 0.62
N ASN A 53 24.60 1.42 1.29
CA ASN A 53 24.64 0.58 2.50
C ASN A 53 23.92 -0.76 2.32
N HIS A 54 23.53 -1.13 1.10
CA HIS A 54 22.68 -2.29 0.81
C HIS A 54 21.35 -2.34 1.61
N GLY A 55 21.00 -1.24 2.28
CA GLY A 55 19.82 -1.12 3.12
C GLY A 55 18.60 -0.87 2.26
N MET A 56 17.51 -1.55 2.61
CA MET A 56 16.20 -1.31 2.03
C MET A 56 15.21 -1.05 3.17
N SER A 57 14.17 -0.29 2.86
CA SER A 57 13.03 -0.15 3.76
C SER A 57 11.75 -0.27 2.97
N VAL A 58 10.76 -0.91 3.57
CA VAL A 58 9.40 -0.98 3.06
C VAL A 58 8.50 -0.16 3.96
N ALA A 59 7.43 0.39 3.41
CA ALA A 59 6.41 1.10 4.16
C ALA A 59 5.03 0.89 3.56
N CYS A 60 4.02 0.87 4.44
CA CYS A 60 2.63 0.76 4.07
C CYS A 60 1.82 1.87 4.75
N THR A 61 0.89 2.46 4.00
CA THR A 61 -0.13 3.38 4.54
C THR A 61 -1.49 2.71 4.44
N TYR A 62 -2.14 2.50 5.58
CA TYR A 62 -3.44 1.87 5.75
C TYR A 62 -4.50 2.96 5.90
N VAL A 63 -5.55 2.88 5.09
CA VAL A 63 -6.56 3.93 4.95
C VAL A 63 -7.96 3.30 4.98
N GLY A 64 -8.81 3.83 5.84
CA GLY A 64 -10.21 3.41 5.97
C GLY A 64 -10.83 4.01 7.23
N ASN A 65 -12.16 4.05 7.28
CA ASN A 65 -12.94 4.50 8.43
C ASN A 65 -12.52 5.89 8.98
N GLY A 66 -12.15 6.82 8.10
CA GLY A 66 -11.66 8.15 8.47
C GLY A 66 -10.29 8.16 9.15
N SER A 67 -9.51 7.09 9.03
CA SER A 67 -8.19 6.93 9.64
C SER A 67 -7.08 6.69 8.60
N VAL A 68 -5.87 7.12 8.94
CA VAL A 68 -4.65 6.88 8.15
C VAL A 68 -3.56 6.44 9.11
N MET A 69 -3.01 5.25 8.90
CA MET A 69 -1.94 4.66 9.71
C MET A 69 -0.76 4.34 8.82
N VAL A 70 0.46 4.60 9.27
CA VAL A 70 1.68 4.36 8.49
C VAL A 70 2.61 3.44 9.25
N THR A 71 3.02 2.36 8.62
CA THR A 71 4.05 1.44 9.14
C THR A 71 5.23 1.34 8.20
N GLN A 72 6.37 0.97 8.75
CA GLN A 72 7.63 0.88 8.01
C GLN A 72 8.55 -0.13 8.68
N GLN A 73 9.37 -0.81 7.89
CA GLN A 73 10.32 -1.82 8.36
C GLN A 73 11.60 -1.79 7.52
N LEU A 74 12.75 -2.03 8.15
CA LEU A 74 14.01 -2.27 7.45
C LEU A 74 14.04 -3.70 6.88
N VAL A 75 14.55 -3.83 5.67
CA VAL A 75 14.74 -5.09 4.96
C VAL A 75 16.16 -5.12 4.42
N TYR A 76 16.83 -6.26 4.57
CA TYR A 76 18.16 -6.45 4.00
C TYR A 76 18.04 -7.14 2.65
N SER A 77 18.59 -6.50 1.62
CA SER A 77 18.60 -7.07 0.27
C SER A 77 19.77 -8.03 0.11
N PRO A 78 19.53 -9.27 -0.35
CA PRO A 78 20.61 -10.14 -0.80
C PRO A 78 21.45 -9.50 -1.92
N ALA A 79 22.70 -9.93 -2.06
CA ALA A 79 23.67 -9.29 -2.96
C ALA A 79 23.22 -9.28 -4.44
N ASP A 80 22.55 -10.34 -4.90
CA ASP A 80 22.08 -10.51 -6.28
C ASP A 80 20.87 -9.62 -6.64
N VAL A 81 20.18 -9.08 -5.64
CA VAL A 81 19.05 -8.15 -5.80
C VAL A 81 19.32 -6.75 -5.24
N CYS A 82 20.55 -6.48 -4.80
CA CYS A 82 20.91 -5.15 -4.35
C CYS A 82 20.67 -4.09 -5.43
N GLY A 83 19.94 -3.04 -5.08
CA GLY A 83 19.60 -1.94 -5.99
C GLY A 83 18.52 -2.27 -7.03
N LYS A 84 17.90 -3.47 -6.98
CA LYS A 84 16.76 -3.82 -7.83
C LYS A 84 15.46 -3.42 -7.12
N ASN A 85 14.81 -2.37 -7.61
CA ASN A 85 13.57 -1.84 -7.01
C ASN A 85 12.48 -2.91 -6.89
N VAL A 86 12.32 -3.76 -7.92
CA VAL A 86 11.30 -4.82 -7.93
C VAL A 86 11.34 -5.73 -6.71
N PHE A 87 12.52 -6.00 -6.13
CA PHE A 87 12.62 -6.79 -4.91
C PHE A 87 11.96 -6.07 -3.72
N GLY A 88 12.20 -4.76 -3.58
CA GLY A 88 11.59 -3.93 -2.55
C GLY A 88 10.09 -3.73 -2.75
N GLU A 89 9.67 -3.54 -4.00
CA GLU A 89 8.26 -3.42 -4.37
C GLU A 89 7.50 -4.71 -3.97
N LEU A 90 8.01 -5.90 -4.33
CA LEU A 90 7.42 -7.17 -3.90
C LEU A 90 7.44 -7.36 -2.38
N LYS A 91 8.55 -7.03 -1.71
CA LYS A 91 8.64 -7.11 -0.25
C LYS A 91 7.69 -6.14 0.46
N SER A 92 7.37 -5.00 -0.14
CA SER A 92 6.40 -4.07 0.44
C SER A 92 4.97 -4.61 0.39
N VAL A 93 4.60 -5.34 -0.65
CA VAL A 93 3.31 -6.04 -0.73
C VAL A 93 3.24 -7.20 0.27
N ILE A 94 4.32 -7.98 0.39
CA ILE A 94 4.43 -9.04 1.43
C ILE A 94 4.27 -8.41 2.82
N PHE A 95 4.93 -7.29 3.08
CA PHE A 95 4.80 -6.57 4.35
C PHE A 95 3.37 -6.10 4.62
N ALA A 96 2.64 -5.63 3.61
CA ALA A 96 1.21 -5.32 3.73
C ALA A 96 0.38 -6.56 4.08
N LEU A 97 0.57 -7.67 3.36
CA LEU A 97 -0.16 -8.94 3.59
C LEU A 97 0.06 -9.49 5.00
N LEU A 98 1.29 -9.39 5.54
CA LEU A 98 1.59 -9.85 6.89
C LEU A 98 0.99 -8.99 8.01
N ASN A 99 0.57 -7.76 7.71
CA ASN A 99 0.21 -6.78 8.74
C ASN A 99 -1.20 -6.21 8.63
N PHE A 100 -1.94 -6.41 7.53
CA PHE A 100 -3.26 -5.79 7.36
C PHE A 100 -4.27 -6.21 8.43
N SER A 101 -4.15 -7.43 8.96
CA SER A 101 -5.03 -7.95 10.02
C SER A 101 -4.99 -7.12 11.31
N LYS A 102 -3.92 -6.34 11.54
CA LYS A 102 -3.82 -5.41 12.67
C LYS A 102 -4.67 -4.15 12.50
N TYR A 103 -5.07 -3.85 11.27
CA TYR A 103 -5.76 -2.61 10.88
C TYR A 103 -7.18 -2.88 10.37
N ILE A 104 -7.58 -4.15 10.34
CA ILE A 104 -8.91 -4.54 9.92
C ILE A 104 -9.83 -4.59 11.14
N GLU A 105 -11.00 -3.98 11.01
CA GLU A 105 -12.10 -4.09 11.99
C GLU A 105 -13.11 -5.13 11.51
N THR A 106 -13.90 -5.71 12.42
CA THR A 106 -14.90 -6.74 12.12
C THR A 106 -15.90 -6.37 11.00
N ALA A 107 -16.13 -5.08 10.77
CA ALA A 107 -17.05 -4.59 9.73
C ALA A 107 -16.46 -4.58 8.30
N HIS A 108 -15.15 -4.79 8.14
CA HIS A 108 -14.52 -4.77 6.82
C HIS A 108 -14.90 -6.00 6.00
N LYS A 109 -15.20 -5.76 4.74
CA LYS A 109 -15.57 -6.77 3.73
C LYS A 109 -14.50 -6.95 2.66
N GLY A 110 -13.54 -6.03 2.60
CA GLY A 110 -12.41 -6.17 1.69
C GLY A 110 -11.18 -5.35 2.05
N VAL A 111 -10.08 -5.72 1.41
CA VAL A 111 -8.77 -5.10 1.48
C VAL A 111 -8.23 -4.97 0.06
N THR A 112 -7.84 -3.77 -0.34
CA THR A 112 -7.11 -3.55 -1.59
C THR A 112 -5.71 -3.05 -1.28
N ILE A 113 -4.71 -3.81 -1.71
CA ILE A 113 -3.29 -3.47 -1.60
C ILE A 113 -2.81 -2.91 -2.93
N TYR A 114 -2.43 -1.65 -2.93
CA TYR A 114 -1.86 -0.95 -4.07
C TYR A 114 -0.34 -1.10 -4.10
N SER A 115 0.15 -1.66 -5.20
CA SER A 115 1.58 -1.76 -5.56
C SER A 115 1.91 -0.74 -6.65
N ASP A 116 3.17 -0.31 -6.73
CA ASP A 116 3.66 0.49 -7.86
C ASP A 116 4.31 -0.33 -8.98
N LEU A 117 4.33 -1.66 -8.83
CA LEU A 117 4.71 -2.60 -9.88
C LEU A 117 3.52 -2.84 -10.80
N ASP A 118 3.67 -2.49 -12.08
CA ASP A 118 2.63 -2.58 -13.11
C ASP A 118 2.22 -4.03 -13.42
N ASP A 119 3.16 -4.96 -13.39
CA ASP A 119 2.92 -6.38 -13.65
C ASP A 119 2.48 -7.19 -12.41
N ILE A 120 2.12 -6.54 -11.29
CA ILE A 120 1.87 -7.24 -10.02
C ILE A 120 0.78 -8.32 -10.12
N GLU A 121 -0.29 -8.07 -10.87
CA GLU A 121 -1.39 -9.02 -11.07
C GLU A 121 -0.95 -10.21 -11.95
N MET A 122 -0.10 -9.96 -12.95
CA MET A 122 0.49 -11.00 -13.80
C MET A 122 1.51 -11.86 -13.04
N LEU A 123 2.25 -11.27 -12.11
CA LEU A 123 3.18 -11.98 -11.23
C LEU A 123 2.42 -12.88 -10.25
N LEU A 124 1.33 -12.40 -9.65
CA LEU A 124 0.50 -13.17 -8.73
C LEU A 124 -0.20 -14.36 -9.42
N SER A 125 -0.68 -14.15 -10.64
CA SER A 125 -1.32 -15.19 -11.46
C SER A 125 -0.33 -16.12 -12.18
N LYS A 126 0.98 -15.98 -11.93
CA LYS A 126 2.07 -16.73 -12.59
C LYS A 126 2.09 -16.61 -14.12
N GLN A 127 1.44 -15.59 -14.69
CA GLN A 127 1.54 -15.29 -16.13
C GLN A 127 2.95 -14.80 -16.50
N ILE A 128 3.59 -14.06 -15.58
CA ILE A 128 5.01 -13.68 -15.67
C ILE A 128 5.76 -14.34 -14.53
N VAL A 129 6.97 -14.84 -14.81
CA VAL A 129 7.87 -15.42 -13.81
C VAL A 129 9.30 -14.89 -14.01
N PHE A 130 10.00 -14.64 -12.91
CA PHE A 130 11.42 -14.31 -12.98
C PHE A 130 12.22 -15.54 -13.41
N LYS A 131 13.04 -15.44 -14.46
CA LYS A 131 13.81 -16.60 -14.97
C LYS A 131 15.27 -16.62 -14.52
N LYS A 132 15.87 -15.44 -14.34
CA LYS A 132 17.34 -15.30 -14.23
C LYS A 132 17.86 -15.14 -12.80
N ILE A 133 17.05 -14.60 -11.89
CA ILE A 133 17.50 -14.25 -10.53
C ILE A 133 16.69 -15.09 -9.55
N ASP A 134 17.35 -16.01 -8.85
CA ASP A 134 16.69 -16.97 -7.98
C ASP A 134 16.06 -16.29 -6.76
N THR A 135 16.69 -15.25 -6.20
CA THR A 135 16.07 -14.46 -5.12
C THR A 135 14.75 -13.82 -5.55
N LEU A 136 14.64 -13.36 -6.81
CA LEU A 136 13.39 -12.82 -7.33
C LEU A 136 12.32 -13.91 -7.54
N LYS A 137 12.71 -15.11 -7.95
CA LYS A 137 11.79 -16.26 -8.00
C LYS A 137 11.26 -16.62 -6.62
N THR A 138 12.16 -16.70 -5.64
CA THR A 138 11.82 -17.04 -4.26
C THR A 138 10.85 -16.02 -3.67
N VAL A 139 11.13 -14.71 -3.81
CA VAL A 139 10.22 -13.68 -3.27
C VAL A 139 8.89 -13.63 -4.03
N GLN A 140 8.87 -13.93 -5.34
CA GLN A 140 7.62 -14.07 -6.09
C GLN A 140 6.78 -15.23 -5.55
N ASN A 141 7.38 -16.40 -5.35
CA ASN A 141 6.67 -17.56 -4.79
C ASN A 141 6.19 -17.28 -3.37
N GLU A 142 7.02 -16.67 -2.52
CA GLU A 142 6.66 -16.23 -1.17
C GLU A 142 5.43 -15.30 -1.19
N LEU A 143 5.41 -14.32 -2.10
CA LEU A 143 4.27 -13.42 -2.28
C LEU A 143 3.00 -14.18 -2.68
N ILE A 144 3.09 -15.09 -3.65
CA ILE A 144 1.94 -15.87 -4.14
C ILE A 144 1.39 -16.77 -3.03
N ASP A 145 2.26 -17.53 -2.38
CA ASP A 145 1.88 -18.48 -1.33
C ASP A 145 1.23 -17.73 -0.16
N LEU A 146 1.79 -16.57 0.23
CA LEU A 146 1.21 -15.73 1.26
C LEU A 146 -0.14 -15.15 0.82
N PHE A 147 -0.27 -14.68 -0.42
CA PHE A 147 -1.53 -14.14 -0.92
C PHE A 147 -2.65 -15.18 -0.90
N VAL A 148 -2.39 -16.39 -1.42
CA VAL A 148 -3.33 -17.52 -1.38
C VAL A 148 -3.66 -17.89 0.06
N LYS A 149 -2.67 -17.95 0.94
CA LYS A 149 -2.87 -18.21 2.37
C LYS A 149 -3.80 -17.18 2.99
N MET A 150 -3.56 -15.89 2.78
CA MET A 150 -4.39 -14.82 3.34
C MET A 150 -5.84 -14.89 2.85
N GLN A 151 -6.07 -15.21 1.58
CA GLN A 151 -7.42 -15.44 1.05
C GLN A 151 -8.08 -16.67 1.68
N THR A 152 -7.33 -17.75 1.85
CA THR A 152 -7.84 -19.00 2.44
C THR A 152 -8.20 -18.85 3.92
N GLU A 153 -7.37 -18.11 4.68
CA GLU A 153 -7.59 -17.86 6.11
C GLU A 153 -8.70 -16.83 6.37
N ASN A 154 -9.08 -16.04 5.37
CA ASN A 154 -10.10 -14.99 5.49
C ASN A 154 -11.15 -15.12 4.37
N PRO A 155 -11.94 -16.21 4.32
CA PRO A 155 -12.84 -16.48 3.19
C PRO A 155 -13.97 -15.46 3.04
N GLU A 156 -14.35 -14.78 4.13
CA GLU A 156 -15.36 -13.71 4.13
C GLU A 156 -14.80 -12.35 3.70
N LEU A 157 -13.49 -12.27 3.45
CA LEU A 157 -12.79 -11.03 3.13
C LEU A 157 -12.31 -11.03 1.68
N THR A 158 -12.76 -10.06 0.90
CA THR A 158 -12.21 -9.84 -0.44
C THR A 158 -10.81 -9.23 -0.34
N ILE A 159 -9.77 -9.99 -0.65
CA ILE A 159 -8.38 -9.49 -0.66
C ILE A 159 -7.89 -9.34 -2.09
N GLU A 160 -7.48 -8.13 -2.45
CA GLU A 160 -6.97 -7.78 -3.78
C GLU A 160 -5.59 -7.13 -3.69
N VAL A 161 -4.74 -7.41 -4.67
CA VAL A 161 -3.50 -6.68 -4.91
C VAL A 161 -3.56 -6.09 -6.31
N LYS A 162 -3.42 -4.77 -6.45
CA LYS A 162 -3.62 -4.04 -7.71
C LYS A 162 -2.47 -3.08 -7.98
N TYR A 163 -2.18 -2.85 -9.25
CA TYR A 163 -1.28 -1.78 -9.65
C TYR A 163 -1.92 -0.40 -9.43
N LEU A 164 -1.20 0.52 -8.80
CA LEU A 164 -1.57 1.93 -8.70
C LEU A 164 -1.07 2.69 -9.92
N THR A 165 -1.98 2.96 -10.86
CA THR A 165 -1.61 3.66 -12.10
C THR A 165 -1.00 5.03 -11.83
N ARG A 166 -0.18 5.51 -12.77
CA ARG A 166 0.55 6.79 -12.65
C ARG A 166 -0.37 7.98 -12.35
N GLN A 167 -1.58 7.98 -12.92
CA GLN A 167 -2.61 9.00 -12.69
C GLN A 167 -3.03 9.06 -11.21
N PHE A 168 -3.29 7.90 -10.61
CA PHE A 168 -3.66 7.79 -9.19
C PHE A 168 -2.45 7.81 -8.25
N LYS A 169 -1.22 7.79 -8.75
CA LYS A 169 0.01 7.92 -7.95
C LYS A 169 0.44 9.38 -7.73
N LYS A 170 0.49 10.20 -8.80
CA LYS A 170 1.22 11.49 -8.85
C LYS A 170 0.82 12.54 -7.79
N HIS A 171 -0.40 12.48 -7.26
CA HIS A 171 -0.86 13.39 -6.20
C HIS A 171 -1.57 12.68 -5.05
N ASN A 172 -1.37 11.37 -4.91
CA ASN A 172 -2.02 10.62 -3.85
C ASN A 172 -1.31 10.83 -2.51
N PRO A 173 -2.01 11.37 -1.49
CA PRO A 173 -1.41 11.69 -0.20
C PRO A 173 -0.95 10.42 0.55
N PHE A 174 -1.65 9.31 0.37
CA PHE A 174 -1.39 8.05 1.06
C PHE A 174 -0.16 7.34 0.47
N MET A 175 -0.05 7.31 -0.86
CA MET A 175 1.17 6.83 -1.51
C MET A 175 2.38 7.69 -1.15
N LYS A 176 2.20 9.02 -1.11
CA LYS A 176 3.26 9.94 -0.66
C LYS A 176 3.64 9.70 0.80
N ALA A 177 2.70 9.34 1.67
CA ALA A 177 2.97 9.00 3.06
C ALA A 177 3.87 7.75 3.18
N SER A 178 3.55 6.67 2.44
CA SER A 178 4.39 5.46 2.37
C SER A 178 5.78 5.80 1.86
N HIS A 179 5.88 6.60 0.79
CA HIS A 179 7.16 7.01 0.22
C HIS A 179 8.03 7.82 1.17
N ASN A 180 7.42 8.75 1.91
CA ASN A 180 8.15 9.53 2.90
C ASN A 180 8.60 8.67 4.08
N ALA A 181 7.77 7.70 4.49
CA ALA A 181 8.07 6.79 5.59
C ALA A 181 9.26 5.87 5.26
N SER A 182 9.23 5.19 4.11
CA SER A 182 10.33 4.34 3.65
C SER A 182 11.65 5.13 3.62
N ARG A 183 11.67 6.27 2.93
CA ARG A 183 12.87 7.12 2.83
C ARG A 183 13.38 7.65 4.17
N ARG A 184 12.48 8.00 5.08
CA ARG A 184 12.88 8.51 6.41
C ARG A 184 13.52 7.42 7.25
N LEU A 185 13.00 6.19 7.18
CA LEU A 185 13.58 5.07 7.90
C LEU A 185 15.02 4.79 7.43
N LEU A 186 15.21 4.74 6.12
CA LEU A 186 16.52 4.51 5.51
C LEU A 186 17.56 5.60 5.78
N LYS A 187 17.13 6.84 6.02
CA LYS A 187 18.04 7.94 6.41
C LYS A 187 18.44 7.89 7.89
N ARG A 188 17.70 7.16 8.73
CA ARG A 188 17.92 7.04 10.17
C ARG A 188 18.70 5.77 10.55
N SER A 189 18.72 4.79 9.67
CA SER A 189 19.44 3.51 9.79
C SER A 189 20.87 3.63 9.31
#